data_AF-A0A6C0KY08-F1
#
_entry.id   AF-A0A6C0KY08-F1
#
_cell.length_a   1.000
_cell.length_b   1.000
_cell.length_c   1.000
_cell.angle_alpha   90.00
_cell.angle_beta   90.00
_cell.angle_gamma   90.00
#
_symmetry.space_group_name_H-M   'P 1'
#
loop_
_entity.id
_entity.type
_entity.pdbx_description
1 polymer ?
#
loop_
_entity_poly.entity_id
_entity_poly.type
_entity_poly.pdbx_seq_one_letter_code
_entity_poly.pdbx_strand_id
1 'polypeptide(L)'
;MNFNNKTIFFLSILLTAVIASSFIVNKEGYSNNNLELIPGSYPESAELPILTDSFPFTGNKDVSRNTYAESWWYYPVFRVGSFEQITNNLKYRNNPDDGECRPAEFCGALYKDKQFASNISKPLPPSSPVTPTSVRVGYYTAPQNLFLGTQLGPELPTF
;
A
#
# COMPACT_ATOMS: atom_id res chain seq x y z
N MET A 1 36.27 20.93 62.76
CA MET A 1 36.14 22.29 62.20
C MET A 1 34.97 22.94 62.93
N ASN A 2 35.22 23.80 63.94
CA ASN A 2 34.15 24.41 64.73
C ASN A 2 33.59 25.60 63.94
N PHE A 3 32.38 25.44 63.42
CA PHE A 3 31.69 26.53 62.77
C PHE A 3 31.10 27.44 63.84
N ASN A 4 31.47 28.72 63.81
CA ASN A 4 30.90 29.71 64.72
C ASN A 4 29.39 29.87 64.43
N ASN A 5 28.58 30.11 65.46
CA ASN A 5 27.13 30.26 65.32
C ASN A 5 26.73 31.32 64.28
N LYS A 6 27.55 32.36 64.11
CA LYS A 6 27.39 33.37 63.04
C LYS A 6 27.55 32.77 61.64
N THR A 7 28.57 31.92 61.45
CA THR A 7 28.83 31.24 60.17
C THR A 7 27.73 30.23 59.83
N ILE A 8 27.22 29.51 60.83
CA ILE A 8 26.09 28.58 60.66
C ILE A 8 24.82 29.34 60.24
N PHE A 9 24.55 30.48 60.87
CA PHE A 9 23.40 31.34 60.54
C PHE A 9 23.47 31.91 59.12
N PHE A 10 24.66 32.36 58.69
CA PHE A 10 24.86 32.81 57.30
C PHE A 10 24.64 31.68 56.29
N LEU A 11 25.15 30.47 56.58
CA LEU A 11 24.96 29.31 55.71
C LEU A 11 23.48 28.89 55.64
N SER A 12 22.73 28.98 56.74
CA SER A 12 21.30 28.67 56.71
C SER A 12 20.50 29.67 55.86
N ILE A 13 20.84 30.96 55.91
CA ILE A 13 20.19 31.99 55.08
C ILE A 13 20.53 31.78 53.59
N LEU A 14 21.78 31.44 53.28
CA LEU A 14 22.18 31.18 51.91
C LEU A 14 21.43 29.97 51.33
N LEU A 15 21.30 28.90 52.13
CA LEU A 15 20.59 27.68 51.73
C LEU A 15 19.09 27.94 51.48
N THR A 16 18.43 28.72 52.34
CA THR A 16 17.02 29.06 52.15
C THR A 16 16.80 29.97 50.94
N ALA A 17 17.72 30.91 50.67
CA ALA A 17 17.66 31.76 49.48
C ALA A 17 17.80 30.96 48.18
N VAL A 18 18.70 29.97 48.13
CA VAL A 18 18.85 29.08 46.97
C VAL A 18 17.58 28.24 46.76
N ILE A 19 17.04 27.64 47.81
CA ILE A 19 15.81 26.85 47.71
C ILE A 19 14.63 27.73 47.26
N ALA A 20 14.48 28.93 47.82
CA ALA A 20 13.44 29.87 47.42
C ALA A 20 13.60 30.33 45.96
N SER A 21 14.82 30.53 45.48
CA SER A 21 15.06 30.90 44.07
C SER A 21 14.56 29.85 43.09
N SER A 22 14.64 28.56 43.43
CA SER A 22 14.11 27.45 42.63
C SER A 22 12.59 27.46 42.49
N PHE A 23 11.87 28.10 43.41
CA PHE A 23 10.42 28.28 43.34
C PHE A 23 10.00 29.57 42.61
N ILE A 24 10.91 30.55 42.47
CA ILE A 24 10.63 31.83 41.79
C ILE A 24 11.03 31.79 40.31
N VAL A 25 12.01 30.97 39.94
CA VAL A 25 12.31 30.69 38.54
C VAL A 25 11.14 29.89 37.98
N ASN A 26 10.24 30.59 37.29
CA ASN A 26 9.21 29.97 36.47
C ASN A 26 9.88 28.90 35.60
N LYS A 27 9.30 27.69 35.56
CA LYS A 27 9.67 26.73 34.52
C LYS A 27 9.57 27.48 33.19
N GLU A 28 10.68 27.63 32.49
CA GLU A 28 10.65 27.82 31.04
C GLU A 28 10.19 26.50 30.42
N GLY A 29 8.94 26.14 30.72
CA GLY A 29 8.18 25.24 29.90
C GLY A 29 7.63 26.10 28.77
N TYR A 30 7.72 25.60 27.56
CA TYR A 30 6.85 26.01 26.46
C TYR A 30 5.40 25.78 26.94
N SER A 31 4.83 26.74 27.67
CA SER A 31 3.44 26.72 28.05
C SER A 31 2.70 27.27 26.86
N ASN A 32 2.01 26.36 26.18
CA ASN A 32 1.15 26.52 25.03
C ASN A 32 0.18 27.69 25.27
N ASN A 33 0.61 28.91 25.00
CA ASN A 33 -0.23 30.10 25.04
C ASN A 33 -1.05 30.10 23.74
N ASN A 34 -2.23 29.50 23.80
CA ASN A 34 -3.41 29.85 23.01
C ASN A 34 -3.30 29.90 21.47
N LEU A 35 -2.27 29.30 20.86
CA LEU A 35 -2.50 28.62 19.59
C LEU A 35 -2.99 27.22 19.96
N GLU A 36 -4.29 27.11 20.20
CA GLU A 36 -4.96 25.89 19.75
C GLU A 36 -4.46 25.69 18.31
N LEU A 37 -3.67 24.66 18.08
CA LEU A 37 -3.50 24.08 16.77
C LEU A 37 -4.90 23.60 16.39
N ILE A 38 -5.78 24.50 15.99
CA ILE A 38 -7.02 24.17 15.31
C ILE A 38 -6.49 23.56 14.02
N PRO A 39 -6.53 22.22 13.85
CA PRO A 39 -6.17 21.67 12.56
C PRO A 39 -7.10 22.36 11.55
N GLY A 40 -6.52 23.05 10.58
CA GLY A 40 -7.32 23.64 9.50
C GLY A 40 -8.15 22.54 8.85
N SER A 41 -9.24 22.91 8.17
CA SER A 41 -9.92 21.94 7.30
C SER A 41 -9.03 21.66 6.09
N TYR A 42 -8.56 20.42 5.98
CA TYR A 42 -7.78 19.98 4.84
C TYR A 42 -8.69 19.24 3.84
N PRO A 43 -8.37 19.27 2.54
CA PRO A 43 -9.09 18.46 1.58
C PRO A 43 -8.90 16.97 1.90
N GLU A 44 -9.86 16.14 1.50
CA GLU A 44 -9.81 14.69 1.70
C GLU A 44 -8.52 14.07 1.13
N SER A 45 -7.96 14.62 0.05
CA SER A 45 -6.68 14.22 -0.52
C SER A 45 -5.46 14.41 0.39
N ALA A 46 -5.59 15.19 1.46
CA ALA A 46 -4.58 15.36 2.50
C ALA A 46 -4.77 14.38 3.67
N GLU A 47 -5.97 13.82 3.83
CA GLU A 47 -6.30 12.90 4.94
C GLU A 47 -6.33 11.44 4.48
N LEU A 48 -6.65 11.18 3.21
CA LEU A 48 -6.85 9.85 2.66
C LEU A 48 -5.92 9.56 1.47
N PRO A 49 -5.54 8.29 1.27
CA PRO A 49 -4.79 7.87 0.09
C PRO A 49 -5.55 8.04 -1.23
N ILE A 50 -4.81 8.12 -2.33
CA ILE A 50 -5.34 8.46 -3.67
C ILE A 50 -6.39 7.46 -4.19
N LEU A 51 -6.30 6.17 -3.82
CA LEU A 51 -7.14 5.11 -4.38
C LEU A 51 -8.27 4.64 -3.45
N THR A 52 -8.67 5.45 -2.46
CA THR A 52 -9.74 5.09 -1.51
C THR A 52 -11.09 4.80 -2.14
N ASP A 53 -11.40 5.43 -3.28
CA ASP A 53 -12.62 5.16 -4.05
C ASP A 53 -12.66 3.73 -4.61
N SER A 54 -11.49 3.17 -4.91
CA SER A 54 -11.36 1.85 -5.52
C SER A 54 -11.07 0.78 -4.46
N PHE A 55 -10.10 1.04 -3.58
CA PHE A 55 -9.60 0.09 -2.58
C PHE A 55 -9.92 0.58 -1.15
N PRO A 56 -10.41 -0.29 -0.25
CA PRO A 56 -10.72 0.13 1.10
C PRO A 56 -9.46 0.58 1.84
N PHE A 57 -9.52 1.74 2.49
CA PHE A 57 -8.42 2.24 3.32
C PHE A 57 -8.20 1.36 4.55
N THR A 58 -6.95 1.06 4.88
CA THR A 58 -6.60 0.29 6.09
C THR A 58 -6.87 1.09 7.37
N GLY A 59 -6.71 2.41 7.33
CA GLY A 59 -6.77 3.26 8.53
C GLY A 59 -5.50 3.23 9.37
N ASN A 60 -4.48 2.47 8.93
CA ASN A 60 -3.19 2.42 9.58
C ASN A 60 -2.42 3.72 9.31
N LYS A 61 -1.88 4.33 10.37
CA LYS A 61 -1.03 5.53 10.28
C LYS A 61 0.46 5.19 10.35
N ASP A 62 0.77 3.92 10.54
CA ASP A 62 2.13 3.37 10.55
C ASP A 62 2.40 2.54 9.28
N VAL A 63 3.66 2.17 9.11
CA VAL A 63 4.08 1.17 8.12
C VAL A 63 3.58 -0.23 8.50
N SER A 64 3.50 -1.13 7.52
CA SER A 64 3.23 -2.54 7.78
C SER A 64 4.45 -3.22 8.41
N ARG A 65 4.25 -4.45 8.91
CA ARG A 65 5.35 -5.29 9.41
C ARG A 65 5.91 -6.22 8.33
N ASN A 66 5.60 -5.93 7.06
CA ASN A 66 5.98 -6.80 5.95
C ASN A 66 7.50 -6.77 5.73
N THR A 67 8.05 -7.96 5.56
CA THR A 67 9.42 -8.21 5.15
C THR A 67 9.50 -8.42 3.65
N TYR A 68 10.69 -8.29 3.06
CA TYR A 68 10.89 -8.58 1.63
C TYR A 68 10.47 -10.01 1.25
N ALA A 69 10.61 -10.97 2.18
CA ALA A 69 10.21 -12.36 1.96
C ALA A 69 8.68 -12.52 1.88
N GLU A 70 7.93 -11.75 2.68
CA GLU A 70 6.47 -11.75 2.66
C GLU A 70 5.93 -11.01 1.43
N SER A 71 6.57 -9.90 1.04
CA SER A 71 6.13 -9.10 -0.13
C SER A 71 6.46 -9.75 -1.48
N TRP A 72 7.50 -10.59 -1.58
CA TRP A 72 7.97 -11.13 -2.86
C TRP A 72 6.90 -11.95 -3.61
N TRP A 73 6.06 -12.69 -2.89
CA TRP A 73 5.00 -13.52 -3.49
C TRP A 73 3.91 -12.69 -4.21
N TYR A 74 3.73 -11.42 -3.84
CA TYR A 74 2.79 -10.50 -4.47
C TYR A 74 3.28 -9.93 -5.81
N TYR A 75 4.52 -10.23 -6.21
CA TYR A 75 5.02 -9.99 -7.56
C TYR A 75 5.24 -11.34 -8.27
N PRO A 76 4.15 -12.06 -8.62
CA PRO A 76 4.27 -13.39 -9.18
C PRO A 76 4.90 -13.37 -10.57
N VAL A 77 6.00 -14.13 -10.73
CA VAL A 77 6.56 -14.45 -12.04
C VAL A 77 5.92 -15.75 -12.51
N PHE A 78 4.85 -15.65 -13.30
CA PHE A 78 4.20 -16.82 -13.87
C PHE A 78 5.12 -17.47 -14.92
N ARG A 79 5.11 -18.81 -14.98
CA ARG A 79 5.80 -19.54 -16.05
C ARG A 79 5.17 -19.16 -17.39
N VAL A 80 6.01 -18.83 -18.38
CA VAL A 80 5.57 -18.62 -19.76
C VAL A 80 4.85 -19.88 -20.26
N GLY A 81 3.63 -19.71 -20.79
CA GLY A 81 2.85 -20.81 -21.38
C GLY A 81 1.85 -21.52 -20.46
N SER A 82 1.35 -20.89 -19.39
CA SER A 82 0.24 -21.48 -18.63
C SER A 82 -1.04 -21.56 -19.49
N PHE A 83 -1.74 -22.69 -19.42
CA PHE A 83 -3.03 -22.88 -20.13
C PHE A 83 -4.11 -21.90 -19.65
N GLU A 84 -3.96 -21.37 -18.44
CA GLU A 84 -4.86 -20.37 -17.84
C GLU A 84 -4.71 -18.97 -18.46
N GLN A 85 -3.77 -18.79 -19.40
CA GLN A 85 -3.52 -17.50 -20.10
C GLN A 85 -3.26 -16.33 -19.13
N ILE A 86 -2.65 -16.60 -17.97
CA ILE A 86 -2.29 -15.56 -17.00
C ILE A 86 -0.92 -15.00 -17.38
N THR A 87 -0.86 -13.68 -17.59
CA THR A 87 0.40 -12.98 -17.85
C THR A 87 0.97 -12.36 -16.57
N ASN A 88 2.26 -12.04 -16.57
CA ASN A 88 2.91 -11.27 -15.49
C ASN A 88 2.38 -9.83 -15.35
N ASN A 89 1.64 -9.33 -16.35
CA ASN A 89 0.95 -8.04 -16.28
C ASN A 89 -0.47 -8.23 -15.76
N LEU A 90 -0.60 -8.41 -14.44
CA LEU A 90 -1.90 -8.54 -13.77
C LEU A 90 -2.72 -7.25 -13.92
N LYS A 91 -3.88 -7.35 -14.57
CA LYS A 91 -4.81 -6.23 -14.74
C LYS A 91 -5.53 -5.87 -13.45
N TYR A 92 -5.89 -6.87 -12.66
CA TYR A 92 -6.64 -6.74 -11.42
C TYR A 92 -5.79 -7.27 -10.26
N ARG A 93 -4.91 -6.43 -9.70
CA ARG A 93 -4.25 -6.74 -8.43
C ARG A 93 -5.27 -6.74 -7.29
N ASN A 94 -5.03 -7.58 -6.28
CA ASN A 94 -5.84 -7.57 -5.04
C ASN A 94 -5.56 -6.32 -4.19
N ASN A 95 -4.33 -5.81 -4.24
CA ASN A 95 -3.91 -4.63 -3.50
C ASN A 95 -2.91 -3.82 -4.35
N PRO A 96 -3.11 -2.50 -4.51
CA PRO A 96 -2.23 -1.66 -5.33
C PRO A 96 -0.88 -1.40 -4.69
N ASP A 97 -0.74 -1.51 -3.36
CA ASP A 97 0.51 -1.21 -2.66
C ASP A 97 1.37 -2.45 -2.36
N ASP A 98 0.97 -3.65 -2.82
CA ASP A 98 1.71 -4.89 -2.58
C ASP A 98 2.66 -5.30 -3.70
N GLY A 99 3.79 -5.91 -3.33
CA GLY A 99 4.75 -6.61 -4.21
C GLY A 99 5.87 -5.75 -4.78
N GLU A 100 5.57 -4.52 -5.19
CA GLU A 100 6.56 -3.62 -5.81
C GLU A 100 7.01 -2.47 -4.89
N CYS A 101 6.43 -2.35 -3.69
CA CYS A 101 6.79 -1.31 -2.75
C CYS A 101 8.27 -1.41 -2.33
N ARG A 102 8.87 -0.27 -2.02
CA ARG A 102 10.21 -0.16 -1.44
C ARG A 102 10.22 1.04 -0.48
N PRO A 103 10.62 0.88 0.80
CA PRO A 103 10.95 -0.37 1.52
C PRO A 103 9.77 -1.35 1.70
N ALA A 104 10.04 -2.61 2.10
CA ALA A 104 9.02 -3.67 2.22
C ALA A 104 7.89 -3.34 3.22
N GLU A 105 8.20 -2.60 4.27
CA GLU A 105 7.24 -2.12 5.27
C GLU A 105 6.17 -1.17 4.69
N PHE A 106 6.36 -0.63 3.48
CA PHE A 106 5.34 0.16 2.81
C PHE A 106 4.34 -0.69 2.02
N CYS A 107 4.55 -2.00 1.88
CA CYS A 107 3.62 -2.90 1.20
C CYS A 107 2.45 -3.21 2.12
N GLY A 108 1.22 -3.16 1.61
CA GLY A 108 0.02 -3.53 2.36
C GLY A 108 -0.29 -2.57 3.52
N ALA A 109 0.32 -1.39 3.53
CA ALA A 109 0.18 -0.44 4.64
C ALA A 109 -1.05 0.46 4.46
N LEU A 110 -1.34 0.88 3.23
CA LEU A 110 -2.34 1.90 2.94
C LEU A 110 -3.70 1.28 2.63
N TYR A 111 -3.75 0.20 1.85
CA TYR A 111 -5.00 -0.38 1.37
C TYR A 111 -5.22 -1.81 1.87
N LYS A 112 -6.49 -2.21 1.95
CA LYS A 112 -6.91 -3.59 2.20
C LYS A 112 -7.06 -4.35 0.89
N ASP A 113 -6.84 -5.65 0.96
CA ASP A 113 -7.10 -6.56 -0.17
C ASP A 113 -8.55 -6.49 -0.63
N LYS A 114 -8.73 -6.34 -1.94
CA LYS A 114 -10.02 -6.38 -2.62
C LYS A 114 -9.86 -7.03 -3.99
N GLN A 115 -10.56 -8.13 -4.21
CA GLN A 115 -10.57 -8.79 -5.51
C GLN A 115 -11.68 -8.20 -6.39
N PHE A 116 -11.30 -7.55 -7.50
CA PHE A 116 -12.25 -6.89 -8.41
C PHE A 116 -12.76 -7.82 -9.51
N ALA A 117 -11.84 -8.58 -10.12
CA ALA A 117 -12.14 -9.44 -11.25
C ALA A 117 -11.03 -10.49 -11.44
N SER A 118 -11.30 -11.48 -12.29
CA SER A 118 -10.30 -12.48 -12.66
C SER A 118 -9.27 -11.93 -13.63
N ASN A 119 -7.99 -12.24 -13.40
CA ASN A 119 -6.90 -11.99 -14.35
C ASN A 119 -6.83 -13.02 -15.48
N ILE A 120 -7.73 -14.01 -15.48
CA ILE A 120 -7.82 -15.02 -16.54
C ILE A 120 -8.47 -14.39 -17.76
N SER A 121 -7.71 -14.30 -18.85
CA SER A 121 -8.25 -13.95 -20.15
C SER A 121 -9.10 -15.11 -20.66
N LYS A 122 -10.40 -14.87 -20.82
CA LYS A 122 -11.30 -15.84 -21.45
C LYS A 122 -11.42 -15.49 -22.93
N PRO A 123 -11.34 -16.48 -23.84
CA PRO A 123 -11.59 -16.23 -25.25
C PRO A 123 -12.99 -15.64 -25.42
N LEU A 124 -13.11 -14.68 -26.33
CA LEU A 124 -14.42 -14.12 -26.69
C LEU A 124 -15.32 -15.24 -27.22
N PRO A 125 -16.63 -15.17 -26.99
CA PRO A 125 -17.56 -16.12 -27.59
C PRO A 125 -17.40 -16.10 -29.12
N PRO A 126 -17.72 -17.22 -29.81
CA PRO A 126 -17.71 -17.27 -31.26
C PRO A 126 -18.49 -16.11 -31.84
N SER A 127 -17.94 -15.48 -32.88
CA SER A 127 -18.64 -14.41 -33.58
C SER A 127 -19.98 -14.93 -34.13
N SER A 128 -21.05 -14.14 -34.02
CA SER A 128 -22.33 -14.41 -34.70
C SER A 128 -22.10 -14.73 -36.19
N PRO A 129 -22.91 -15.60 -36.81
CA PRO A 129 -22.78 -15.96 -38.22
C PRO A 129 -22.68 -14.73 -39.11
N VAL A 130 -21.80 -14.78 -40.11
CA VAL A 130 -21.63 -13.69 -41.07
C VAL A 130 -22.90 -13.61 -41.91
N THR A 131 -23.62 -12.49 -41.80
CA THR A 131 -24.72 -12.14 -42.72
C THR A 131 -24.24 -11.05 -43.69
N PRO A 132 -24.84 -10.91 -44.88
CA PRO A 132 -24.48 -9.87 -45.86
C PRO A 132 -24.55 -8.44 -45.32
N THR A 133 -25.25 -8.23 -44.20
CA THR A 133 -25.46 -6.94 -43.53
C THR A 133 -24.58 -6.74 -42.30
N SER A 134 -23.78 -7.73 -41.90
CA SER A 134 -22.95 -7.64 -40.69
C SER A 134 -21.65 -6.87 -40.96
N VAL A 135 -21.40 -5.81 -40.19
CA VAL A 135 -20.14 -5.07 -40.18
C VAL A 135 -19.34 -5.50 -38.95
N ARG A 136 -18.11 -6.00 -39.16
CA ARG A 136 -17.17 -6.33 -38.08
C ARG A 136 -15.86 -5.57 -38.29
N VAL A 137 -15.42 -4.83 -37.27
CA VAL A 137 -14.12 -4.14 -37.26
C VAL A 137 -13.10 -5.07 -36.60
N GLY A 138 -12.01 -5.41 -37.31
CA GLY A 138 -10.92 -6.24 -36.77
C GLY A 138 -11.12 -7.76 -36.84
N TYR A 139 -12.09 -8.26 -37.60
CA TYR A 139 -12.31 -9.69 -37.82
C TYR A 139 -12.10 -10.04 -39.29
N TYR A 140 -11.27 -11.05 -39.58
CA TYR A 140 -11.06 -11.58 -40.93
C TYR A 140 -11.82 -12.89 -41.10
N THR A 141 -12.51 -13.06 -42.22
CA THR A 141 -13.11 -14.34 -42.59
C THR A 141 -12.01 -15.28 -43.05
N ALA A 142 -11.78 -16.35 -42.29
CA ALA A 142 -10.90 -17.43 -42.72
C ALA A 142 -11.73 -18.50 -43.44
N PRO A 143 -11.30 -19.00 -44.61
CA PRO A 143 -11.87 -20.20 -45.19
C PRO A 143 -11.45 -21.40 -44.33
N GLN A 144 -12.19 -21.65 -43.25
CA GLN A 144 -12.12 -22.81 -42.35
C GLN A 144 -10.89 -22.90 -41.42
N ASN A 145 -11.17 -23.18 -40.14
CA ASN A 145 -10.30 -23.79 -39.12
C ASN A 145 -8.77 -23.57 -39.23
N LEU A 146 -8.30 -22.33 -39.11
CA LEU A 146 -6.86 -22.02 -39.01
C LEU A 146 -6.19 -22.55 -37.72
N PHE A 147 -6.95 -23.03 -36.74
CA PHE A 147 -6.43 -23.48 -35.43
C PHE A 147 -6.33 -25.01 -35.25
N LEU A 148 -6.86 -25.79 -36.18
CA LEU A 148 -6.46 -27.19 -36.28
C LEU A 148 -5.23 -27.19 -37.19
N GLY A 149 -4.03 -27.16 -36.59
CA GLY A 149 -2.85 -27.64 -37.29
C GLY A 149 -3.19 -28.96 -37.98
N THR A 150 -2.58 -29.21 -39.15
CA THR A 150 -2.79 -30.40 -40.00
C THR A 150 -3.45 -31.53 -39.22
N GLN A 151 -4.71 -31.86 -39.53
CA GLN A 151 -5.38 -33.03 -38.96
C GLN A 151 -4.35 -34.17 -38.98
N LEU A 152 -3.90 -34.57 -37.80
CA LEU A 152 -2.98 -35.70 -37.68
C LEU A 152 -3.67 -36.84 -38.42
N GLY A 153 -2.99 -37.35 -39.44
CA GLY A 153 -3.45 -38.52 -40.17
C GLY A 153 -3.68 -39.68 -39.20
N PRO A 154 -4.22 -40.82 -39.68
CA PRO A 154 -4.56 -41.98 -38.84
C PRO A 154 -3.36 -42.62 -38.10
N GLU A 155 -2.18 -42.05 -38.22
CA GLU A 155 -0.92 -42.53 -37.68
C GLU A 155 -0.39 -41.48 -36.68
N LEU A 156 -0.72 -41.60 -35.39
CA LEU A 156 0.25 -41.61 -34.26
C LEU A 156 -0.41 -41.32 -32.90
N PRO A 157 0.12 -41.94 -31.82
CA PRO A 157 -0.59 -42.14 -30.56
C PRO A 157 -0.50 -40.93 -29.63
N THR A 158 -1.53 -40.82 -28.79
CA THR A 158 -1.61 -39.92 -27.64
C THR A 158 -0.54 -40.27 -26.59
N PHE A 159 0.21 -39.28 -26.13
CA PHE A 159 0.95 -39.32 -24.86
C PHE A 159 0.06 -38.77 -23.73
#